data_AF-H8G6D5-F1
#
_entry.id   AF-H8G6D5-F1
#
_cell.length_a   1.000
_cell.length_b   1.000
_cell.length_c   1.000
_cell.angle_alpha   90.00
_cell.angle_beta   90.00
_cell.angle_gamma   90.00
#
_symmetry.space_group_name_H-M   'P 1'
#
loop_
_entity.id
_entity.type
_entity.pdbx_description
1 polymer ?
#
loop_
_entity_poly.entity_id
_entity_poly.type
_entity_poly.pdbx_seq_one_letter_code
_entity_poly.pdbx_strand_id
1 'polypeptide(L)'
;MTRVGTSSAQCSTGAGHTSLSYDSASGERTTLCLERVWVPRFCVLATGDGAGGVASLGTATAVDCDADRIPVEYDYVLVVAAVYRAPANATSADCREGPYDSRTYWSLLVDEGAVLVCFTTTG
;
A
#
# COMPACT_ATOMS: atom_id res chain seq x y z
N MET A 1 -6.36 -0.04 11.30
CA MET A 1 -7.24 0.47 12.39
C MET A 1 -8.12 1.60 11.85
N THR A 2 -9.23 1.94 12.51
CA THR A 2 -10.08 3.10 12.12
C THR A 2 -10.30 4.03 13.32
N ARG A 3 -10.19 5.34 13.09
CA ARG A 3 -10.47 6.40 14.06
C ARG A 3 -11.36 7.46 13.42
N VAL A 4 -12.19 8.15 14.20
CA VAL A 4 -13.01 9.28 13.74
C VAL A 4 -12.37 10.61 14.17
N GLY A 5 -12.41 11.58 13.28
CA GLY A 5 -12.05 12.99 13.50
C GLY A 5 -13.04 13.92 12.81
N THR A 6 -12.85 15.22 12.98
CA THR A 6 -13.66 16.27 12.33
C THR A 6 -12.97 16.89 11.10
N SER A 7 -11.73 16.49 10.83
CA SER A 7 -10.98 16.86 9.62
C SER A 7 -9.90 15.84 9.29
N SER A 8 -9.42 15.84 8.04
CA SER A 8 -8.30 15.00 7.60
C SER A 8 -6.96 15.38 8.23
N ALA A 9 -6.80 16.63 8.68
CA ALA A 9 -5.58 17.10 9.35
C ALA A 9 -5.33 16.42 10.70
N GLN A 10 -6.34 15.74 11.26
CA GLN A 10 -6.24 14.99 12.51
C GLN A 10 -5.83 13.52 12.29
N CYS A 11 -5.77 13.07 11.03
CA CYS A 11 -5.40 11.71 10.68
C CYS A 11 -3.88 11.60 10.52
N SER A 12 -3.33 10.46 10.94
CA SER A 12 -1.97 10.07 10.58
C SER A 12 -1.81 10.08 9.05
N THR A 13 -0.62 10.49 8.61
CA THR A 13 -0.26 10.57 7.19
C THR A 13 0.88 9.60 6.90
N GLY A 14 1.17 9.40 5.61
CA GLY A 14 2.21 8.47 5.17
C GLY A 14 1.66 7.15 4.65
N ALA A 15 2.59 6.26 4.33
CA ALA A 15 2.29 5.00 3.67
C ALA A 15 1.36 4.11 4.52
N GLY A 16 0.26 3.67 3.92
CA GLY A 16 -0.74 2.83 4.60
C GLY A 16 -1.81 3.62 5.37
N HIS A 17 -1.75 4.95 5.39
CA HIS A 17 -2.81 5.80 5.95
C HIS A 17 -3.62 6.48 4.85
N THR A 18 -4.93 6.56 5.04
CA THR A 18 -5.82 7.37 4.20
C THR A 18 -6.93 7.97 5.04
N SER A 19 -7.68 8.92 4.49
CA SER A 19 -8.84 9.50 5.17
C SER A 19 -10.02 9.64 4.23
N LEU A 20 -11.22 9.44 4.76
CA LEU A 20 -12.48 9.65 4.07
C LEU A 20 -13.30 10.68 4.83
N SER A 21 -13.66 11.78 4.20
CA SER A 21 -14.48 12.83 4.83
C SER A 21 -15.87 12.88 4.21
N TYR A 22 -16.87 13.12 5.04
CA TYR A 22 -18.26 13.30 4.67
C TYR A 22 -18.79 14.59 5.31
N ASP A 23 -19.39 15.45 4.49
CA ASP A 23 -20.09 16.65 4.92
C ASP A 23 -21.59 16.37 4.97
N SER A 24 -22.18 16.50 6.15
CA SER A 24 -23.63 16.35 6.34
C SER A 24 -24.38 17.59 5.84
N ALA A 25 -25.68 17.42 5.57
CA ALA A 25 -26.55 18.52 5.16
C ALA A 25 -26.66 19.65 6.22
N SER A 26 -26.39 19.35 7.50
CA SER A 26 -26.35 20.33 8.60
C SER A 26 -25.00 21.08 8.70
N GLY A 27 -24.03 20.77 7.84
CA GLY A 27 -22.71 21.42 7.81
C GLY A 27 -21.68 20.79 8.74
N GLU A 28 -22.01 19.68 9.42
CA GLU A 28 -21.05 18.93 10.22
C GLU A 28 -20.20 18.02 9.33
N ARG A 29 -18.88 18.06 9.51
CA ARG A 29 -17.92 17.20 8.82
C ARG A 29 -17.50 16.05 9.72
N THR A 30 -17.64 14.83 9.21
CA THR A 30 -17.09 13.61 9.82
C THR A 30 -15.95 13.09 8.95
N THR A 31 -14.80 12.83 9.55
CA THR A 31 -13.65 12.23 8.87
C THR A 31 -13.31 10.88 9.49
N LEU A 32 -13.21 9.85 8.66
CA LEU A 32 -12.66 8.55 9.02
C LEU A 32 -11.17 8.53 8.69
N CYS A 33 -10.33 8.35 9.69
CA CYS A 33 -8.92 8.03 9.55
C CYS A 33 -8.77 6.52 9.43
N LEU A 34 -8.23 6.07 8.31
CA LEU A 34 -8.09 4.66 7.97
C LEU A 34 -6.62 4.30 7.91
N GLU A 35 -6.27 3.20 8.56
CA GLU A 35 -4.97 2.58 8.47
C GLU A 35 -5.13 1.19 7.89
N ARG A 36 -4.36 0.92 6.85
CA ARG A 36 -4.37 -0.32 6.10
C ARG A 36 -3.74 -1.45 6.91
N VAL A 37 -4.44 -2.58 6.91
CA VAL A 37 -3.88 -3.86 7.32
C VAL A 37 -3.24 -4.51 6.10
N TRP A 38 -1.96 -4.87 6.22
CA TRP A 38 -1.21 -5.55 5.16
C TRP A 38 -1.26 -7.04 5.38
N VAL A 39 -1.79 -7.77 4.39
CA VAL A 39 -2.01 -9.22 4.48
C VAL A 39 -1.31 -9.88 3.29
N PRO A 40 -0.43 -10.88 3.52
CA PRO A 40 0.17 -11.63 2.43
C PRO A 40 -0.90 -12.22 1.48
N ARG A 41 -0.56 -12.28 0.19
CA ARG A 41 -1.42 -12.72 -0.93
C ARG A 41 -2.56 -11.77 -1.30
N PHE A 42 -2.72 -10.63 -0.62
CA PHE A 42 -3.66 -9.61 -1.08
C PHE A 42 -3.01 -8.78 -2.18
N CYS A 43 -3.81 -8.34 -3.15
CA CYS A 43 -3.32 -7.57 -4.27
C CYS A 43 -3.68 -6.09 -4.20
N VAL A 44 -2.77 -5.28 -4.73
CA VAL A 44 -2.83 -3.83 -4.78
C VAL A 44 -2.55 -3.36 -6.19
N LEU A 45 -3.06 -2.19 -6.54
CA LEU A 45 -2.70 -1.52 -7.77
C LEU A 45 -1.39 -0.74 -7.59
N ALA A 46 -0.65 -0.55 -8.67
CA ALA A 46 0.57 0.24 -8.69
C ALA A 46 0.70 1.02 -10.02
N THR A 47 1.41 2.15 -9.97
CA THR A 47 1.70 2.98 -11.14
C THR A 47 3.14 2.75 -11.59
N GLY A 48 3.36 2.76 -12.90
CA GLY A 48 4.67 2.60 -13.50
C GLY A 48 5.49 3.89 -13.54
N ASP A 49 6.79 3.73 -13.73
CA ASP A 49 7.74 4.83 -13.97
C ASP A 49 7.92 5.16 -15.47
N GLY A 50 7.22 4.46 -16.35
CA GLY A 50 7.34 4.59 -17.81
C GLY A 50 8.55 3.87 -18.42
N ALA A 51 9.41 3.25 -17.61
CA ALA A 51 10.58 2.47 -18.02
C ALA A 51 10.42 0.96 -17.71
N GLY A 52 9.23 0.53 -17.32
CA GLY A 52 8.92 -0.85 -16.93
C GLY A 52 9.16 -1.16 -15.45
N GLY A 53 9.46 -0.14 -14.64
CA GLY A 53 9.47 -0.22 -13.18
C GLY A 53 8.19 0.33 -12.56
N VAL A 54 8.11 0.25 -11.22
CA VAL A 54 7.00 0.78 -10.42
C VAL A 54 7.44 2.10 -9.80
N ALA A 55 6.67 3.16 -10.04
CA ALA A 55 6.87 4.48 -9.46
C ALA A 55 6.15 4.65 -8.12
N SER A 56 4.94 4.09 -7.97
CA SER A 56 4.17 4.23 -6.73
C SER A 56 3.22 3.06 -6.47
N LEU A 57 2.89 2.83 -5.20
CA LEU A 57 1.97 1.80 -4.76
C LEU A 57 0.63 2.42 -4.37
N GLY A 58 -0.47 1.84 -4.86
CA GLY A 58 -1.85 2.19 -4.50
C GLY A 58 -2.18 1.73 -3.09
N THR A 59 -1.63 2.41 -2.08
CA THR A 59 -1.73 2.00 -0.66
C THR A 59 -3.16 2.01 -0.12
N ALA A 60 -4.12 2.61 -0.81
CA ALA A 60 -5.56 2.57 -0.48
C ALA A 60 -6.38 1.59 -1.35
N THR A 61 -5.76 0.84 -2.25
CA THR A 61 -6.44 -0.06 -3.20
C THR A 61 -6.45 -1.50 -2.70
N ALA A 62 -7.53 -2.24 -2.98
CA ALA A 62 -7.60 -3.68 -2.79
C ALA A 62 -8.35 -4.25 -4.00
N VAL A 63 -7.72 -5.21 -4.67
CA VAL A 63 -8.24 -5.81 -5.90
C VAL A 63 -8.01 -7.32 -5.88
N ASP A 64 -8.78 -8.02 -6.70
CA ASP A 64 -8.49 -9.42 -7.03
C ASP A 64 -7.14 -9.52 -7.76
N CYS A 65 -6.37 -10.56 -7.48
CA CYS A 65 -5.02 -10.70 -8.02
C CYS A 65 -4.99 -11.02 -9.51
N ASP A 66 -6.09 -11.55 -10.04
CA ASP A 66 -6.33 -11.86 -11.45
C ASP A 66 -7.23 -10.80 -12.11
N ALA A 67 -7.28 -9.58 -11.56
CA ALA A 67 -8.07 -8.50 -12.14
C ALA A 67 -7.60 -8.14 -13.55
N ASP A 68 -8.39 -8.52 -14.56
CA ASP A 68 -8.16 -8.20 -15.97
C ASP A 68 -8.47 -6.74 -16.34
N ARG A 69 -9.05 -5.98 -15.41
CA ARG A 69 -9.44 -4.58 -15.60
C ARG A 69 -8.77 -3.73 -14.54
N ILE A 70 -7.71 -3.06 -14.96
CA ILE A 70 -6.98 -2.08 -14.16
C ILE A 70 -7.52 -0.68 -14.52
N PRO A 71 -7.92 0.16 -13.53
CA PRO A 71 -8.27 1.55 -13.80
C PRO A 71 -7.12 2.29 -14.49
N VAL A 72 -7.44 3.24 -15.38
CA VAL A 72 -6.46 3.87 -16.31
C VAL A 72 -5.31 4.60 -15.61
N GLU A 73 -5.48 4.95 -14.33
CA GLU A 73 -4.47 5.61 -13.52
C GLU A 73 -3.38 4.66 -13.01
N TYR A 74 -3.54 3.35 -13.21
CA TYR A 74 -2.64 2.31 -12.73
C TYR A 74 -2.17 1.41 -13.87
N ASP A 75 -1.01 0.78 -13.68
CA ASP A 75 -0.33 -0.01 -14.71
C ASP A 75 -0.20 -1.48 -14.31
N TYR A 76 -0.17 -1.78 -13.01
CA TYR A 76 0.14 -3.10 -12.49
C TYR A 76 -0.79 -3.54 -11.35
N VAL A 77 -1.02 -4.85 -11.28
CA VAL A 77 -1.50 -5.53 -10.08
C VAL A 77 -0.28 -6.20 -9.42
N LEU A 78 -0.03 -5.89 -8.15
CA LEU A 78 1.05 -6.47 -7.37
C LEU A 78 0.49 -7.22 -6.17
N VAL A 79 1.13 -8.32 -5.81
CA VAL A 79 0.77 -9.12 -4.63
C VAL A 79 1.66 -8.77 -3.45
N VAL A 80 1.07 -8.67 -2.26
CA VAL A 80 1.81 -8.60 -1.00
C VAL A 80 2.51 -9.96 -0.78
N ALA A 81 3.81 -10.00 -0.97
CA ALA A 81 4.63 -11.20 -0.80
C ALA A 81 4.87 -11.50 0.68
N ALA A 82 5.24 -10.47 1.47
CA ALA A 82 5.57 -10.62 2.87
C ALA A 82 5.32 -9.33 3.66
N VAL A 83 5.12 -9.49 4.97
CA VAL A 83 4.97 -8.38 5.92
C VAL A 83 5.72 -8.77 7.19
N TYR A 84 6.73 -7.99 7.58
CA TYR A 84 7.52 -8.27 8.78
C TYR A 84 8.16 -7.00 9.35
N ARG A 85 8.72 -7.11 10.56
CA ARG A 85 9.44 -6.01 11.22
C ARG A 85 10.61 -5.56 10.36
N ALA A 86 10.66 -4.28 10.02
CA ALA A 86 11.71 -3.73 9.17
C ALA A 86 13.09 -3.84 9.85
N PRO A 87 14.12 -4.35 9.14
CA PRO A 87 15.50 -4.17 9.57
C PRO A 87 15.91 -2.70 9.50
N ALA A 88 17.05 -2.36 10.10
CA ALA A 88 17.61 -1.02 9.96
C ALA A 88 17.96 -0.74 8.49
N ASN A 89 17.52 0.41 7.96
CA ASN A 89 17.70 0.81 6.56
C ASN A 89 17.09 -0.18 5.55
N ALA A 90 15.92 -0.74 5.87
CA ALA A 90 15.27 -1.73 5.04
C ALA A 90 15.03 -1.26 3.59
N THR A 91 15.20 -2.19 2.66
CA THR A 91 15.04 -2.00 1.22
C THR A 91 14.26 -3.17 0.61
N SER A 92 13.93 -3.08 -0.68
CA SER A 92 13.32 -4.21 -1.40
C SER A 92 14.25 -5.43 -1.53
N ALA A 93 15.56 -5.28 -1.30
CA ALA A 93 16.48 -6.42 -1.29
C ALA A 93 16.22 -7.37 -0.12
N ASP A 94 15.73 -6.84 1.02
CA ASP A 94 15.37 -7.64 2.19
C ASP A 94 14.15 -8.55 1.92
N CYS A 95 13.37 -8.27 0.87
CA CYS A 95 12.22 -9.08 0.49
C CYS A 95 12.56 -10.43 -0.16
N ARG A 96 13.82 -10.66 -0.54
CA ARG A 96 14.24 -11.89 -1.24
C ARG A 96 14.26 -13.10 -0.31
N GLU A 97 13.72 -14.22 -0.76
CA GLU A 97 13.66 -15.48 -0.01
C GLU A 97 14.92 -16.35 -0.21
N GLY A 98 16.10 -15.72 -0.10
CA GLY A 98 17.40 -16.40 -0.23
C GLY A 98 18.20 -16.03 -1.49
N PRO A 99 19.41 -16.61 -1.65
CA PRO A 99 20.38 -16.17 -2.66
C PRO A 99 19.99 -16.50 -4.10
N TYR A 100 19.07 -17.45 -4.32
CA TYR A 100 18.63 -17.88 -5.64
C TYR A 100 17.26 -17.30 -6.04
N ASP A 101 16.68 -16.42 -5.22
CA ASP A 101 15.42 -15.75 -5.54
C ASP A 101 15.66 -14.66 -6.60
N SER A 102 15.15 -14.91 -7.81
CA SER A 102 15.28 -14.01 -8.96
C SER A 102 14.05 -13.12 -9.17
N ARG A 103 13.06 -13.16 -8.27
CA ARG A 103 11.87 -12.31 -8.38
C ARG A 103 12.24 -10.83 -8.20
N THR A 104 11.56 -9.98 -8.96
CA THR A 104 11.61 -8.53 -8.73
C THR A 104 10.72 -8.19 -7.55
N TYR A 105 11.25 -7.35 -6.65
CA TYR A 105 10.54 -6.90 -5.47
C TYR A 105 10.44 -5.38 -5.42
N TRP A 106 9.31 -4.93 -4.94
CA TRP A 106 9.07 -3.56 -4.47
C TRP A 106 8.77 -3.62 -2.98
N SER A 107 8.99 -2.50 -2.29
CA SER A 107 8.79 -2.45 -0.86
C SER A 107 8.20 -1.13 -0.41
N LEU A 108 7.49 -1.20 0.71
CA LEU A 108 6.95 -0.04 1.40
C LEU A 108 7.28 -0.15 2.88
N LEU A 109 7.81 0.92 3.45
CA LEU A 109 7.94 1.09 4.89
C LEU A 109 6.66 1.73 5.42
N VAL A 110 6.03 1.07 6.37
CA VAL A 110 4.78 1.52 7.03
C VAL A 110 4.98 1.53 8.55
N ASP A 111 4.00 2.05 9.28
CA ASP A 111 4.07 2.17 10.75
C ASP A 111 5.34 2.93 11.18
N GLU A 112 5.51 4.14 10.65
CA GLU A 112 6.69 5.00 10.88
C GLU A 112 8.04 4.33 10.55
N GLY A 113 8.01 3.34 9.63
CA GLY A 113 9.19 2.59 9.21
C GLY A 113 9.49 1.35 10.06
N ALA A 114 8.63 0.99 11.01
CA ALA A 114 8.78 -0.20 11.83
C ALA A 114 8.44 -1.50 11.08
N VAL A 115 7.64 -1.42 10.00
CA VAL A 115 7.17 -2.57 9.24
C VAL A 115 7.57 -2.44 7.78
N LEU A 116 8.18 -3.50 7.25
CA LEU A 116 8.47 -3.66 5.82
C LEU A 116 7.37 -4.51 5.18
N VAL A 117 6.73 -3.96 4.15
CA VAL A 117 5.79 -4.66 3.28
C VAL A 117 6.47 -4.91 1.95
N CYS A 118 6.52 -6.17 1.54
CA CYS A 118 7.14 -6.63 0.30
C CYS A 118 6.08 -6.94 -0.74
N PHE A 119 6.33 -6.53 -1.98
CA PHE A 119 5.45 -6.75 -3.12
C PHE A 119 6.22 -7.41 -4.26
N THR A 120 5.54 -8.25 -5.02
CA THR A 120 6.06 -8.82 -6.27
C THR A 120 4.93 -8.93 -7.29
N THR A 121 5.25 -9.34 -8.52
CA THR A 121 4.24 -9.60 -9.55
C THR A 121 3.37 -10.78 -9.15
N THR A 122 2.14 -10.80 -9.64
CA THR A 122 1.32 -12.01 -9.58
C THR A 122 1.98 -13.10 -10.42
N GLY A 123 2.02 -14.33 -9.90
CA GLY A 123 2.63 -15.50 -10.55
C GLY A 123 1.67 -16.24 -11.47
#